data_AF-A0A2V6VW79-F1
#
_entry.id   AF-A0A2V6VW79-F1
#
_cell.length_a   1.000
_cell.length_b   1.000
_cell.length_c   1.000
_cell.angle_alpha   90.00
_cell.angle_beta   90.00
_cell.angle_gamma   90.00
#
_symmetry.space_group_name_H-M   'P 1'
#
loop_
_entity.id
_entity.type
_entity.pdbx_description
1 polymer ?
#
loop_
_entity_poly.entity_id
_entity_poly.type
_entity_poly.pdbx_seq_one_letter_code
_entity_poly.pdbx_strand_id
1 'polypeptide(L)'
;MTDVSVVIPVYDEEESLRPLWAELCPVLERLGVTFEVVFVDDGSRDHSPEVIRAFRESDPRVRLVRLKTNGGETAATDAGLKAARGRRIVVMDADLQNDPRDIPALLWHLDHWDAATGWRVNRAEGDGLVRRVSSRIANRIRNWLSNETIQDSGCTFRAFRRECLRGLVLYRGLHRFIPTLLKMRGYRVIEVPVNHRPRRFGRSKYGLLSRAAVSCADLLAIRWMQRRLLRYEVIEDVGGELVHD
;
A
#
# COMPACT_ATOMS: atom_id res chain seq x y z
N MET A 1 -5.89 -20.44 -10.03
CA MET A 1 -6.38 -19.19 -9.41
C MET A 1 -5.28 -18.67 -8.50
N THR A 2 -4.85 -17.41 -8.61
CA THR A 2 -3.71 -16.88 -7.83
C THR A 2 -4.13 -16.59 -6.39
N ASP A 3 -3.32 -17.00 -5.41
CA ASP A 3 -3.62 -16.79 -3.98
C ASP A 3 -3.13 -15.44 -3.49
N VAL A 4 -1.91 -15.05 -3.85
CA VAL A 4 -1.27 -13.80 -3.41
C VAL A 4 -0.77 -12.98 -4.59
N SER A 5 -1.06 -11.69 -4.60
CA SER A 5 -0.37 -10.72 -5.47
C SER A 5 0.46 -9.79 -4.62
N VAL A 6 1.74 -9.63 -4.94
CA VAL A 6 2.58 -8.57 -4.38
C VAL A 6 2.65 -7.44 -5.40
N VAL A 7 2.20 -6.25 -5.03
CA VAL A 7 2.19 -5.04 -5.85
C VAL A 7 3.32 -4.13 -5.39
N ILE A 8 4.18 -3.75 -6.32
CA ILE A 8 5.39 -2.96 -6.02
C ILE A 8 5.42 -1.74 -6.95
N PRO A 9 5.06 -0.53 -6.46
CA PRO A 9 5.27 0.71 -7.19
C PRO A 9 6.76 1.00 -7.40
N VAL A 10 7.14 1.43 -8.60
CA VAL A 10 8.53 1.64 -9.03
C VAL A 10 8.66 3.01 -9.71
N TYR A 11 9.62 3.82 -9.30
CA TYR A 11 9.97 5.06 -9.99
C TYR A 11 11.45 5.43 -9.84
N ASP A 12 12.24 5.18 -10.88
CA ASP A 12 13.71 5.22 -10.92
C ASP A 12 14.37 4.48 -9.74
N GLU A 13 14.26 3.16 -9.76
CA GLU A 13 14.68 2.24 -8.70
C GLU A 13 15.54 1.08 -9.26
N GLU A 14 16.25 1.29 -10.38
CA GLU A 14 16.98 0.22 -11.09
C GLU A 14 17.95 -0.57 -10.19
N GLU A 15 18.61 0.11 -9.26
CA GLU A 15 19.61 -0.46 -8.34
C GLU A 15 18.98 -1.34 -7.26
N SER A 16 17.75 -1.04 -6.84
CA SER A 16 17.08 -1.72 -5.72
C SER A 16 16.30 -2.96 -6.18
N LEU A 17 15.90 -3.02 -7.45
CA LEU A 17 15.08 -4.11 -8.00
C LEU A 17 15.72 -5.50 -7.91
N ARG A 18 17.01 -5.65 -8.28
CA ARG A 18 17.69 -6.97 -8.23
C ARG A 18 17.87 -7.49 -6.80
N PRO A 19 18.40 -6.68 -5.85
CA PRO A 19 18.42 -7.08 -4.45
C PRO A 19 17.03 -7.39 -3.89
N LEU A 20 16.02 -6.60 -4.25
CA LEU A 20 14.65 -6.80 -3.77
C LEU A 20 14.11 -8.15 -4.24
N TRP A 21 14.27 -8.46 -5.53
CA TRP A 21 13.83 -9.72 -6.09
C TRP A 21 14.52 -10.93 -5.43
N ALA A 22 15.83 -10.82 -5.17
CA ALA A 22 16.60 -11.85 -4.50
C ALA A 22 16.14 -12.12 -3.05
N GLU A 23 15.65 -11.11 -2.33
CA GLU A 23 15.09 -11.29 -0.98
C GLU A 23 13.61 -11.72 -1.00
N LEU A 24 12.82 -11.18 -1.93
CA LEU A 24 11.38 -11.37 -1.99
C LEU A 24 11.00 -12.78 -2.48
N CYS A 25 11.62 -13.23 -3.59
CA CYS A 25 11.22 -14.49 -4.23
C CYS A 25 11.32 -15.70 -3.27
N PRO A 26 12.42 -15.90 -2.52
CA PRO A 26 12.50 -17.01 -1.56
C PRO A 26 11.50 -16.92 -0.40
N VAL A 27 11.03 -15.73 -0.03
CA VAL A 27 9.98 -15.59 0.98
C VAL A 27 8.64 -16.04 0.42
N LEU A 28 8.30 -15.62 -0.81
CA LEU A 28 7.05 -15.98 -1.45
C LEU A 28 6.98 -17.49 -1.76
N GLU A 29 8.10 -18.10 -2.17
CA GLU A 29 8.17 -19.54 -2.42
C GLU A 29 7.92 -20.37 -1.16
N ARG A 30 8.40 -19.90 0.00
CA ARG A 30 8.17 -20.55 1.30
C ARG A 30 6.74 -20.45 1.81
N LEU A 31 5.89 -19.60 1.23
CA LEU A 31 4.48 -19.51 1.60
C LEU A 31 3.69 -20.77 1.19
N GLY A 32 4.17 -21.55 0.21
CA GLY A 32 3.47 -22.74 -0.28
C GLY A 32 2.14 -22.45 -0.98
N VAL A 33 1.96 -21.23 -1.51
CA VAL A 33 0.74 -20.79 -2.22
C VAL A 33 1.09 -20.25 -3.60
N THR A 34 0.10 -20.16 -4.50
CA THR A 34 0.33 -19.54 -5.81
C THR A 34 0.45 -18.03 -5.68
N PHE A 35 1.46 -17.43 -6.30
CA PHE A 35 1.67 -15.99 -6.24
C PHE A 35 2.04 -15.36 -7.58
N GLU A 36 1.85 -14.05 -7.66
CA GLU A 36 2.42 -13.20 -8.69
C GLU A 36 3.05 -11.94 -8.06
N VAL A 37 4.00 -11.34 -8.77
CA VAL A 37 4.58 -10.05 -8.38
C VAL A 37 4.35 -9.05 -9.49
N VAL A 38 3.57 -8.02 -9.20
CA VAL A 38 3.18 -6.95 -10.12
C VAL A 38 4.02 -5.72 -9.81
N PHE A 39 5.07 -5.51 -10.59
CA PHE A 39 5.79 -4.25 -10.58
C PHE A 39 5.03 -3.22 -11.39
N VAL A 40 4.82 -2.04 -10.81
CA VAL A 40 4.13 -0.92 -11.45
C VAL A 40 5.11 0.21 -11.70
N ASP A 41 5.60 0.32 -12.94
CA ASP A 41 6.49 1.41 -13.36
C ASP A 41 5.69 2.71 -13.52
N ASP A 42 5.95 3.70 -12.66
CA ASP A 42 5.35 5.04 -12.65
C ASP A 42 6.05 5.99 -13.63
N GLY A 43 6.32 5.49 -14.84
CA GLY A 43 7.02 6.22 -15.89
C GLY A 43 8.47 6.55 -15.55
N SER A 44 9.25 5.55 -15.10
CA SER A 44 10.67 5.72 -14.82
C SER A 44 11.45 6.18 -16.06
N ARG A 45 12.52 6.92 -15.79
CA ARG A 45 13.47 7.47 -16.77
C ARG A 45 14.78 6.69 -16.81
N ASP A 46 15.03 5.83 -15.82
CA ASP A 46 16.17 4.91 -15.74
C ASP A 46 15.84 3.55 -16.37
N HIS A 47 16.69 2.54 -16.12
CA HIS A 47 16.50 1.19 -16.66
C HIS A 47 15.58 0.27 -15.84
N SER A 48 14.80 0.82 -14.90
CA SER A 48 13.87 0.02 -14.08
C SER A 48 12.94 -0.87 -14.90
N PRO A 49 12.29 -0.39 -15.99
CA PRO A 49 11.40 -1.23 -16.79
C PRO A 49 12.12 -2.39 -17.47
N GLU A 50 13.35 -2.18 -17.94
CA GLU A 50 14.18 -3.19 -18.59
C GLU A 50 14.58 -4.29 -17.61
N VAL A 51 14.96 -3.92 -16.38
CA VAL A 51 15.25 -4.88 -15.31
C VAL A 51 14.03 -5.76 -15.01
N ILE A 52 12.83 -5.17 -14.92
CA ILE A 52 11.59 -5.91 -14.66
C ILE A 52 11.23 -6.84 -15.84
N ARG A 53 11.46 -6.42 -17.09
CA ARG A 53 11.26 -7.30 -18.25
C ARG A 53 12.17 -8.52 -18.20
N ALA A 54 13.44 -8.35 -17.82
CA ALA A 54 14.36 -9.47 -17.64
C ALA A 54 13.92 -10.43 -16.51
N PHE A 55 13.32 -9.91 -15.43
CA PHE A 55 12.69 -10.76 -14.41
C PHE A 55 11.51 -11.54 -15.00
N ARG A 56 10.69 -10.94 -15.86
CA ARG A 56 9.56 -11.64 -16.51
C ARG A 56 9.99 -12.74 -17.46
N GLU A 57 11.09 -12.55 -18.16
CA GLU A 57 11.66 -13.54 -19.08
C GLU A 57 12.13 -14.79 -18.32
N SER A 58 12.67 -14.61 -17.11
CA SER A 58 13.14 -15.69 -16.26
C SER A 58 12.06 -16.30 -15.36
N ASP A 59 11.04 -15.53 -14.97
CA ASP A 59 9.97 -15.97 -14.09
C ASP A 59 8.59 -15.49 -14.58
N PRO A 60 7.68 -16.41 -14.99
CA PRO A 60 6.37 -16.05 -15.47
C PRO A 60 5.39 -15.51 -14.42
N ARG A 61 5.74 -15.61 -13.14
CA ARG A 61 4.97 -15.04 -12.01
C ARG A 61 5.16 -13.53 -11.90
N VAL A 62 6.21 -12.97 -12.53
CA VAL A 62 6.44 -11.52 -12.58
C VAL A 62 5.48 -10.89 -13.57
N ARG A 63 5.08 -9.65 -13.33
CA ARG A 63 4.28 -8.83 -14.25
C ARG A 63 4.77 -7.38 -14.18
N LEU A 64 4.77 -6.72 -15.33
CA LEU A 64 5.02 -5.30 -15.47
C LEU A 64 3.73 -4.59 -15.86
N VAL A 65 3.33 -3.59 -15.08
CA VAL A 65 2.32 -2.60 -15.46
C VAL A 65 3.06 -1.27 -15.61
N ARG A 66 3.05 -0.69 -16.81
CA ARG A 66 3.80 0.54 -17.08
C ARG A 66 2.86 1.70 -17.33
N LEU A 67 2.99 2.76 -16.54
CA LEU A 67 2.27 4.01 -16.73
C LEU A 67 2.96 4.86 -17.80
N LYS A 68 2.16 5.56 -18.61
CA LYS A 68 2.67 6.38 -19.72
C LYS A 68 3.51 7.56 -19.22
N THR A 69 3.12 8.15 -18.10
CA THR A 69 3.79 9.29 -17.47
C THR A 69 3.73 9.12 -15.95
N ASN A 70 4.64 9.79 -15.23
CA ASN A 70 4.63 9.79 -13.78
C ASN A 70 3.32 10.37 -13.23
N GLY A 71 2.52 9.52 -12.59
CA GLY A 71 1.28 9.84 -11.90
C GLY A 71 1.47 10.02 -10.40
N GLY A 72 2.60 9.56 -9.86
CA GLY A 72 2.92 9.51 -8.44
C GLY A 72 2.49 8.19 -7.81
N GLU A 73 2.98 7.96 -6.59
CA GLU A 73 2.84 6.71 -5.84
C GLU A 73 1.38 6.20 -5.74
N THR A 74 0.40 7.11 -5.61
CA THR A 74 -1.01 6.69 -5.57
C THR A 74 -1.50 6.12 -6.89
N ALA A 75 -1.08 6.68 -8.02
CA ALA A 75 -1.48 6.20 -9.34
C ALA A 75 -0.86 4.82 -9.61
N ALA A 76 0.42 4.64 -9.28
CA ALA A 76 1.10 3.35 -9.40
C ALA A 76 0.48 2.29 -8.48
N THR A 77 0.19 2.64 -7.22
CA THR A 77 -0.50 1.74 -6.29
C THR A 77 -1.87 1.37 -6.82
N ASP A 78 -2.70 2.34 -7.23
CA ASP A 78 -4.05 2.10 -7.75
C ASP A 78 -4.05 1.20 -9.00
N ALA A 79 -3.16 1.47 -9.96
CA ALA A 79 -3.00 0.64 -11.15
C ALA A 79 -2.59 -0.80 -10.81
N GLY A 80 -1.68 -0.97 -9.83
CA GLY A 80 -1.26 -2.28 -9.35
C GLY A 80 -2.36 -3.06 -8.65
N LEU A 81 -3.11 -2.39 -7.75
CA LEU A 81 -4.25 -3.00 -7.06
C LEU A 81 -5.33 -3.48 -8.05
N LYS A 82 -5.61 -2.69 -9.10
CA LYS A 82 -6.54 -3.06 -10.18
C LYS A 82 -6.03 -4.19 -11.07
N ALA A 83 -4.72 -4.26 -11.29
CA ALA A 83 -4.10 -5.28 -12.14
C ALA A 83 -3.88 -6.63 -11.44
N ALA A 84 -3.85 -6.65 -10.11
CA ALA A 84 -3.58 -7.83 -9.28
C ALA A 84 -4.69 -8.90 -9.37
N ARG A 85 -4.28 -10.17 -9.41
CA ARG A 85 -5.11 -11.40 -9.61
C ARG A 85 -5.18 -12.33 -8.39
N GLY A 86 -4.38 -12.08 -7.36
CA GLY A 86 -4.34 -12.78 -6.07
C GLY A 86 -5.54 -12.49 -5.16
N ARG A 87 -6.07 -13.51 -4.48
CA ARG A 87 -7.15 -13.36 -3.47
C ARG A 87 -6.75 -12.42 -2.33
N ARG A 88 -5.48 -12.47 -1.94
CA ARG A 88 -4.84 -11.57 -0.98
C ARG A 88 -3.84 -10.70 -1.73
N ILE A 89 -3.80 -9.41 -1.42
CA ILE A 89 -2.94 -8.45 -2.11
C ILE A 89 -2.03 -7.79 -1.09
N VAL A 90 -0.73 -7.82 -1.34
CA VAL A 90 0.30 -7.15 -0.55
C VAL A 90 0.82 -5.97 -1.34
N VAL A 91 0.97 -4.81 -0.73
CA VAL A 91 1.64 -3.64 -1.32
C VAL A 91 2.92 -3.41 -0.55
N MET A 92 4.04 -3.21 -1.25
CA MET A 92 5.33 -2.86 -0.65
C MET A 92 6.16 -1.94 -1.55
N ASP A 93 7.09 -1.20 -0.97
CA ASP A 93 7.96 -0.26 -1.69
C ASP A 93 9.15 -0.99 -2.36
N ALA A 94 9.67 -0.42 -3.45
CA ALA A 94 10.81 -0.98 -4.19
C ALA A 94 12.19 -0.70 -3.55
N ASP A 95 12.27 0.23 -2.58
CA ASP A 95 13.52 0.85 -2.12
C ASP A 95 14.30 0.07 -1.04
N LEU A 96 13.96 -1.22 -0.83
CA LEU A 96 14.52 -2.14 0.17
C LEU A 96 14.26 -1.75 1.63
N GLN A 97 13.43 -0.73 1.90
CA GLN A 97 13.12 -0.35 3.28
C GLN A 97 12.12 -1.29 3.95
N ASN A 98 11.25 -1.94 3.18
CA ASN A 98 10.33 -2.97 3.68
C ASN A 98 11.04 -4.33 3.68
N ASP A 99 10.95 -5.07 4.79
CA ASP A 99 11.49 -6.44 4.85
C ASP A 99 10.46 -7.43 4.28
N PRO A 100 10.76 -8.12 3.16
CA PRO A 100 9.85 -9.13 2.62
C PRO A 100 9.48 -10.23 3.63
N ARG A 101 10.31 -10.48 4.65
CA ARG A 101 10.06 -11.50 5.68
C ARG A 101 8.89 -11.19 6.59
N ASP A 102 8.35 -9.96 6.56
CA ASP A 102 7.15 -9.62 7.30
C ASP A 102 5.85 -9.93 6.52
N ILE A 103 5.95 -10.27 5.22
CA ILE A 103 4.79 -10.66 4.39
C ILE A 103 3.97 -11.81 5.01
N PRO A 104 4.57 -12.92 5.47
CA PRO A 104 3.82 -14.01 6.10
C PRO A 104 2.99 -13.54 7.30
N ALA A 105 3.55 -12.66 8.15
CA ALA A 105 2.84 -12.14 9.31
C ALA A 105 1.65 -11.26 8.91
N LEU A 106 1.83 -10.37 7.93
CA LEU A 106 0.73 -9.56 7.39
C LEU A 106 -0.39 -10.44 6.80
N LEU A 107 -0.03 -11.48 6.05
CA LEU A 107 -0.99 -12.41 5.45
C LEU A 107 -1.74 -13.24 6.50
N TRP A 108 -1.07 -13.66 7.57
CA TRP A 108 -1.68 -14.43 8.66
C TRP A 108 -2.84 -13.65 9.32
N HIS A 109 -2.67 -12.34 9.51
CA HIS A 109 -3.74 -11.51 10.07
C HIS A 109 -4.98 -11.42 9.17
N LEU A 110 -4.86 -11.67 7.87
CA LEU A 110 -6.01 -11.63 6.95
C LEU A 110 -6.99 -12.77 7.19
N ASP A 111 -6.70 -13.77 8.01
CA ASP A 111 -7.68 -14.81 8.34
C ASP A 111 -8.76 -14.29 9.30
N HIS A 112 -8.43 -13.29 10.12
CA HIS A 112 -9.35 -12.67 11.08
C HIS A 112 -9.72 -11.22 10.75
N TRP A 113 -8.92 -10.56 9.91
CA TRP A 113 -9.07 -9.16 9.54
C TRP A 113 -9.21 -9.01 8.02
N ASP A 114 -9.75 -7.88 7.60
CA ASP A 114 -10.01 -7.59 6.20
C ASP A 114 -8.80 -6.89 5.55
N ALA A 115 -8.03 -6.15 6.37
CA ALA A 115 -6.71 -5.62 6.01
C ALA A 115 -5.74 -5.59 7.19
N ALA A 116 -4.45 -5.71 6.89
CA ALA A 116 -3.34 -5.62 7.82
C ALA A 116 -2.36 -4.54 7.35
N THR A 117 -2.02 -3.60 8.22
CA THR A 117 -1.13 -2.47 7.88
C THR A 117 0.12 -2.51 8.72
N GLY A 118 1.29 -2.42 8.10
CA GLY A 118 2.55 -2.43 8.82
C GLY A 118 2.68 -1.21 9.73
N TRP A 119 3.14 -1.42 10.95
CA TRP A 119 3.57 -0.40 11.89
C TRP A 119 5.08 -0.53 12.12
N ARG A 120 5.84 0.51 11.77
CA ARG A 120 7.30 0.51 11.89
C ARG A 120 7.72 0.66 13.36
N VAL A 121 8.06 -0.46 14.00
CA VAL A 121 8.44 -0.48 15.43
C VAL A 121 9.89 -0.03 15.64
N ASN A 122 10.80 -0.52 14.80
CA ASN A 122 12.22 -0.17 14.83
C ASN A 122 12.55 0.82 13.71
N ARG A 123 12.17 2.10 13.88
CA ARG A 123 12.68 3.15 12.98
C ARG A 123 14.18 3.26 13.25
N ALA A 124 14.98 2.84 12.27
CA ALA A 124 16.45 2.84 12.34
C ALA A 124 17.00 4.12 13.01
N GLU A 125 18.10 3.96 13.74
CA GLU A 125 18.80 4.94 14.61
C GLU A 125 19.28 6.25 13.92
N GLY A 126 18.68 6.65 12.79
CA GLY A 126 18.94 7.90 12.07
C GLY A 126 17.73 8.83 11.92
N ASP A 127 16.51 8.42 12.31
CA ASP A 127 15.35 9.32 12.31
C ASP A 127 15.45 10.26 13.53
N GLY A 128 16.07 11.43 13.31
CA GLY A 128 16.24 12.48 14.31
C GLY A 128 14.95 12.75 15.10
N LEU A 129 15.10 13.12 16.38
CA LEU A 129 14.00 13.38 17.32
C LEU A 129 12.85 14.19 16.71
N VAL A 130 13.16 15.18 15.88
CA VAL A 130 12.20 16.04 15.16
C VAL A 130 11.25 15.24 14.26
N ARG A 131 11.76 14.27 13.49
CA ARG A 131 10.95 13.45 12.57
C ARG A 131 10.07 12.45 13.32
N ARG A 132 10.56 11.92 14.45
CA ARG A 132 9.75 11.08 15.35
C ARG A 132 8.62 11.87 15.99
N VAL A 133 8.91 13.04 16.54
CA VAL A 133 7.90 13.91 17.18
C VAL A 133 6.88 14.42 16.15
N SER A 134 7.32 14.87 14.98
CA SER A 134 6.41 15.36 13.94
C SER A 134 5.47 14.26 13.42
N SER A 135 5.97 13.04 13.25
CA SER A 135 5.12 11.90 12.86
C SER A 135 4.09 11.53 13.92
N ARG A 136 4.44 11.59 15.21
CA ARG A 136 3.51 11.33 16.33
C ARG A 136 2.43 12.39 16.39
N ILE A 137 2.80 13.67 16.22
CA ILE A 137 1.85 14.78 16.17
C ILE A 137 0.93 14.65 14.95
N ALA A 138 1.48 14.36 13.77
CA ALA A 138 0.70 14.16 12.55
C ALA A 138 -0.27 12.97 12.68
N ASN A 139 0.18 11.85 13.25
CA ASN A 139 -0.68 10.69 13.50
C ASN A 139 -1.74 11.00 14.57
N ARG A 140 -1.41 11.76 15.63
CA ARG A 140 -2.37 12.17 16.66
C ARG A 140 -3.43 13.12 16.10
N ILE A 141 -3.04 14.11 15.29
CA ILE A 141 -3.95 15.03 14.62
C ILE A 141 -4.84 14.26 13.64
N ARG A 142 -4.28 13.34 12.85
CA ARG A 142 -5.04 12.47 11.95
C ARG A 142 -6.04 11.64 12.72
N ASN A 143 -5.58 10.89 13.72
CA ASN A 143 -6.43 10.03 14.56
C ASN A 143 -7.56 10.81 15.23
N TRP A 144 -7.28 12.02 15.74
CA TRP A 144 -8.31 12.88 16.32
C TRP A 144 -9.30 13.39 15.26
N LEU A 145 -8.82 13.82 14.10
CA LEU A 145 -9.67 14.35 13.02
C LEU A 145 -10.47 13.27 12.31
N SER A 146 -9.97 12.03 12.25
CA SER A 146 -10.61 10.91 11.59
C SER A 146 -11.28 9.91 12.53
N ASN A 147 -11.24 10.16 13.86
CA ASN A 147 -11.68 9.23 14.90
C ASN A 147 -11.07 7.83 14.75
N GLU A 148 -9.75 7.77 14.52
CA GLU A 148 -8.98 6.56 14.24
C GLU A 148 -7.95 6.30 15.34
N THR A 149 -7.41 5.08 15.37
CA THR A 149 -6.33 4.66 16.29
C THR A 149 -5.09 4.16 15.54
N ILE A 150 -4.82 4.71 14.35
CA ILE A 150 -3.72 4.24 13.49
C ILE A 150 -2.39 4.84 13.97
N GLN A 151 -1.47 3.98 14.38
CA GLN A 151 -0.13 4.28 14.87
C GLN A 151 0.84 4.74 13.77
N ASP A 152 0.72 4.24 12.53
CA ASP A 152 1.58 4.67 11.42
C ASP A 152 0.90 4.64 10.03
N SER A 153 0.21 5.73 9.67
CA SER A 153 -0.34 5.87 8.31
C SER A 153 0.69 6.02 7.21
N GLY A 154 1.92 6.36 7.56
CA GLY A 154 2.98 6.57 6.58
C GLY A 154 3.62 5.28 6.09
N CYS A 155 3.27 4.14 6.70
CA CYS A 155 3.71 2.83 6.23
C CYS A 155 2.79 2.36 5.10
N THR A 156 3.38 2.16 3.93
CA THR A 156 2.74 1.67 2.69
C THR A 156 2.77 0.15 2.59
N PHE A 157 3.58 -0.51 3.44
CA PHE A 157 3.64 -1.96 3.54
C PHE A 157 2.38 -2.54 4.18
N ARG A 158 1.53 -3.17 3.36
CA ARG A 158 0.16 -3.54 3.77
C ARG A 158 -0.28 -4.81 3.05
N ALA A 159 -1.19 -5.54 3.68
CA ALA A 159 -1.89 -6.66 3.06
C ALA A 159 -3.41 -6.44 3.16
N PHE A 160 -4.13 -6.88 2.13
CA PHE A 160 -5.58 -6.72 1.99
C PHE A 160 -6.19 -8.01 1.48
N ARG A 161 -7.43 -8.29 1.88
CA ARG A 161 -8.27 -9.18 1.07
C ARG A 161 -8.75 -8.41 -0.16
N ARG A 162 -8.83 -9.08 -1.32
CA ARG A 162 -9.21 -8.44 -2.59
C ARG A 162 -10.56 -7.71 -2.48
N GLU A 163 -11.54 -8.35 -1.84
CA GLU A 163 -12.91 -7.84 -1.72
C GLU A 163 -12.97 -6.43 -1.12
N CYS A 164 -12.06 -6.11 -0.21
CA CYS A 164 -11.99 -4.80 0.45
C CYS A 164 -11.66 -3.66 -0.51
N LEU A 165 -10.98 -3.97 -1.60
CA LEU A 165 -10.50 -3.02 -2.59
C LEU A 165 -11.51 -2.81 -3.72
N ARG A 166 -12.57 -3.62 -3.80
CA ARG A 166 -13.60 -3.50 -4.86
C ARG A 166 -14.28 -2.13 -4.77
N GLY A 167 -14.29 -1.40 -5.88
CA GLY A 167 -14.88 -0.06 -5.94
C GLY A 167 -14.16 0.98 -5.08
N LEU A 168 -12.94 0.71 -4.61
CA LEU A 168 -12.12 1.73 -3.95
C LEU A 168 -11.60 2.70 -5.02
N VAL A 169 -11.93 3.99 -4.85
CA VAL A 169 -11.45 5.06 -5.73
C VAL A 169 -10.37 5.84 -4.99
N LEU A 170 -9.17 5.91 -5.58
CA LEU A 170 -8.05 6.64 -5.03
C LEU A 170 -7.79 7.93 -5.81
N TYR A 171 -7.66 9.03 -5.06
CA TYR A 171 -7.21 10.31 -5.58
C TYR A 171 -5.72 10.51 -5.24
N ARG A 172 -5.04 11.40 -5.96
CA ARG A 172 -3.62 11.72 -5.71
C ARG A 172 -3.38 11.98 -4.21
N GLY A 173 -2.42 11.28 -3.62
CA GLY A 173 -2.07 11.40 -2.21
C GLY A 173 -2.86 10.48 -1.27
N LEU A 174 -3.94 9.84 -1.72
CA LEU A 174 -4.79 9.02 -0.84
C LEU A 174 -4.28 7.59 -0.56
N HIS A 175 -3.21 7.15 -1.21
CA HIS A 175 -2.54 5.88 -0.86
C HIS A 175 -2.26 5.77 0.65
N ARG A 176 -1.82 6.84 1.31
CA ARG A 176 -1.60 6.87 2.77
C ARG A 176 -2.87 6.67 3.62
N PHE A 177 -4.04 6.97 3.05
CA PHE A 177 -5.34 6.92 3.72
C PHE A 177 -6.15 5.65 3.39
N ILE A 178 -5.63 4.72 2.59
CA ILE A 178 -6.30 3.43 2.31
C ILE A 178 -6.85 2.77 3.59
N PRO A 179 -6.11 2.66 4.71
CA PRO A 179 -6.65 2.04 5.93
C PRO A 179 -7.88 2.76 6.47
N THR A 180 -7.86 4.09 6.46
CA THR A 180 -9.00 4.92 6.88
C THR A 180 -10.17 4.78 5.91
N LEU A 181 -9.92 4.77 4.59
CA LEU A 181 -10.96 4.57 3.58
C LEU A 181 -11.62 3.19 3.70
N LEU A 182 -10.86 2.15 4.03
CA LEU A 182 -11.40 0.81 4.28
C LEU A 182 -12.27 0.77 5.54
N LYS A 183 -11.83 1.37 6.63
CA LYS A 183 -12.63 1.48 7.86
C LYS A 183 -13.91 2.28 7.66
N MET A 184 -13.86 3.36 6.87
CA MET A 184 -15.05 4.12 6.47
C MET A 184 -16.09 3.24 5.77
N ARG A 185 -15.65 2.23 5.04
CA ARG A 185 -16.51 1.25 4.34
C ARG A 185 -16.90 0.06 5.21
N GLY A 186 -16.60 0.08 6.51
CA GLY A 186 -16.97 -0.97 7.46
C GLY A 186 -15.98 -2.14 7.56
N TYR A 187 -14.86 -2.11 6.85
CA TYR A 187 -13.85 -3.17 6.92
C TYR A 187 -13.00 -3.09 8.19
N ARG A 188 -12.60 -4.26 8.71
CA ARG A 188 -11.76 -4.39 9.90
C ARG A 188 -10.30 -4.32 9.50
N VAL A 189 -9.58 -3.36 10.07
CA VAL A 189 -8.16 -3.12 9.77
C VAL A 189 -7.34 -3.20 11.06
N ILE A 190 -6.26 -3.99 11.03
CA ILE A 190 -5.30 -4.16 12.13
C ILE A 190 -3.93 -3.59 11.77
N GLU A 191 -3.20 -3.09 12.77
CA GLU A 191 -1.79 -2.74 12.63
C GLU A 191 -0.88 -3.87 13.12
N VAL A 192 0.12 -4.19 12.31
CA VAL A 192 1.06 -5.30 12.55
C VAL A 192 2.47 -4.74 12.63
N PRO A 193 3.24 -5.00 13.69
CA PRO A 193 4.66 -4.67 13.76
C PRO A 193 5.43 -5.17 12.54
N VAL A 194 6.16 -4.27 11.86
CA VAL A 194 7.03 -4.60 10.74
C VAL A 194 8.42 -3.97 10.90
N ASN A 195 9.41 -4.61 10.31
CA ASN A 195 10.78 -4.15 10.24
C ASN A 195 10.90 -3.01 9.23
N HIS A 196 11.73 -2.02 9.55
CA HIS A 196 12.00 -0.90 8.65
C HIS A 196 13.50 -0.64 8.55
N ARG A 197 14.03 -0.82 7.34
CA ARG A 197 15.46 -0.70 7.06
C ARG A 197 15.78 0.70 6.53
N PRO A 198 17.00 1.21 6.74
CA PRO A 198 17.45 2.42 6.08
C PRO A 198 17.46 2.21 4.56
N ARG A 199 17.11 3.25 3.82
CA ARG A 199 17.19 3.23 2.36
C ARG A 199 18.63 3.03 1.92
N ARG A 200 18.87 2.06 1.04
CA ARG A 200 20.22 1.70 0.56
C ARG A 200 20.62 2.46 -0.72
N PHE A 201 19.65 2.78 -1.57
CA PHE A 201 19.86 3.38 -2.89
C PHE A 201 18.91 4.56 -3.14
N GLY A 202 19.29 5.48 -4.03
CA GLY A 202 18.46 6.65 -4.39
C GLY A 202 18.38 7.79 -3.36
N ARG A 203 17.72 8.90 -3.75
CA ARG A 203 17.49 10.09 -2.90
C ARG A 203 15.99 10.27 -2.61
N SER A 204 15.63 10.78 -1.43
CA SER A 204 14.24 11.16 -1.12
C SER A 204 13.79 12.30 -2.04
N LYS A 205 12.90 12.01 -3.01
CA LYS A 205 12.48 12.94 -4.06
C LYS A 205 11.50 14.05 -3.60
N TYR A 206 11.01 14.03 -2.35
CA TYR A 206 10.01 14.98 -1.84
C TYR A 206 10.52 15.88 -0.70
N GLY A 207 10.21 17.18 -0.74
CA GLY A 207 10.45 18.12 0.37
C GLY A 207 9.55 17.85 1.59
N LEU A 208 10.02 18.15 2.80
CA LEU A 208 9.29 17.85 4.05
C LEU A 208 8.10 18.78 4.29
N LEU A 209 8.24 20.09 4.00
CA LEU A 209 7.22 21.10 4.27
C LEU A 209 6.04 21.04 3.29
N SER A 210 6.32 20.85 1.99
CA SER A 210 5.27 20.66 0.98
C SER A 210 4.47 19.40 1.23
N ARG A 211 5.11 18.31 1.70
CA ARG A 211 4.42 17.10 2.12
C ARG A 211 3.47 17.33 3.29
N ALA A 212 3.87 18.11 4.29
CA ALA A 212 3.03 18.38 5.46
C ALA A 212 1.75 19.14 5.07
N ALA A 213 1.86 20.21 4.28
CA ALA A 213 0.72 21.01 3.85
C ALA A 213 -0.30 20.20 3.02
N VAL A 214 0.18 19.42 2.04
CA VAL A 214 -0.69 18.54 1.24
C VAL A 214 -1.35 17.48 2.11
N SER A 215 -0.62 16.89 3.07
CA SER A 215 -1.18 15.89 3.98
C SER A 215 -2.30 16.47 4.86
N CYS A 216 -2.17 17.74 5.29
CA CYS A 216 -3.21 18.43 6.05
C CYS A 216 -4.46 18.68 5.19
N ALA A 217 -4.31 19.13 3.95
CA ALA A 217 -5.43 19.33 3.03
C ALA A 217 -6.19 18.02 2.78
N ASP A 218 -5.47 16.93 2.50
CA ASP A 218 -6.07 15.60 2.30
C ASP A 218 -6.81 15.12 3.56
N LEU A 219 -6.27 15.41 4.75
CA LEU A 219 -6.92 15.04 6.01
C LEU A 219 -8.27 15.78 6.20
N LEU A 220 -8.35 17.06 5.82
CA LEU A 220 -9.61 17.79 5.82
C LEU A 220 -10.62 17.18 4.84
N ALA A 221 -10.15 16.74 3.67
CA ALA A 221 -10.99 16.04 2.71
C ALA A 221 -11.50 14.71 3.27
N ILE A 222 -10.65 13.89 3.90
CA ILE A 222 -11.06 12.64 4.56
C ILE A 222 -12.11 12.90 5.63
N ARG A 223 -11.90 13.93 6.47
CA ARG A 223 -12.88 14.31 7.50
C ARG A 223 -14.21 14.75 6.89
N TRP A 224 -14.18 15.50 5.79
CA TRP A 224 -15.38 15.87 5.05
C TRP A 224 -16.09 14.62 4.50
N MET A 225 -15.36 13.68 3.89
CA MET A 225 -15.91 12.43 3.38
C MET A 225 -16.54 11.59 4.49
N GLN A 226 -15.90 11.46 5.64
CA GLN A 226 -16.45 10.74 6.81
C GLN A 226 -17.78 11.33 7.27
N ARG A 227 -17.88 12.67 7.32
CA ARG A 227 -19.11 13.37 7.73
C ARG A 227 -20.25 13.28 6.72
N ARG A 228 -19.94 13.03 5.45
CA ARG A 228 -20.89 12.99 4.34
C ARG A 228 -21.15 11.57 3.81
N LEU A 229 -20.50 10.57 4.39
CA LEU A 229 -20.69 9.18 4.01
C LEU A 229 -22.13 8.77 4.31
N LEU A 230 -22.85 8.34 3.28
CA LEU A 230 -24.20 7.79 3.43
C LEU A 230 -24.12 6.48 4.20
N ARG A 231 -24.96 6.36 5.24
CA ARG A 231 -25.17 5.13 5.99
C ARG A 231 -26.67 4.88 5.98
N TYR A 232 -27.08 3.90 5.20
CA TYR A 232 -28.48 3.48 5.11
C TYR A 232 -28.53 1.96 5.06
N GLU A 233 -29.64 1.41 5.54
CA GLU A 233 -29.98 -0.01 5.47
C GLU A 233 -31.35 -0.09 4.80
N VAL A 234 -31.46 -0.87 3.73
CA VAL A 234 -32.73 -1.08 3.04
C VAL A 234 -33.46 -2.21 3.77
N ILE A 235 -34.54 -1.86 4.47
CA ILE A 235 -35.32 -2.82 5.30
C ILE A 235 -36.40 -3.57 4.52
N GLU A 236 -36.82 -3.03 3.38
CA GLU A 236 -37.84 -3.59 2.51
C GLU A 236 -37.63 -3.08 1.09
N ASP A 237 -37.74 -3.96 0.10
CA ASP A 237 -37.78 -3.62 -1.32
C ASP A 237 -38.86 -4.46 -2.00
N VAL A 238 -39.98 -3.80 -2.33
CA VAL A 238 -41.12 -4.43 -2.99
C VAL A 238 -41.03 -4.12 -4.48
N GLY A 239 -40.65 -5.12 -5.29
CA GLY A 239 -40.52 -4.99 -6.74
C GLY A 239 -39.16 -5.40 -7.31
N GLY A 240 -38.13 -5.53 -6.47
CA GLY A 240 -37.03 -6.48 -6.62
C GLY A 240 -36.33 -6.53 -7.99
N GLU A 241 -35.82 -5.41 -8.47
CA GLU A 241 -34.63 -5.41 -9.34
C GLU A 241 -33.45 -4.78 -8.59
N LEU A 242 -33.30 -5.05 -7.29
CA LEU A 242 -32.12 -4.57 -6.56
C LEU A 242 -30.86 -5.25 -7.07
N VAL A 243 -30.17 -4.53 -7.96
CA VAL A 243 -28.88 -4.84 -8.54
C VAL A 243 -27.86 -5.05 -7.42
N HIS A 244 -27.43 -6.30 -7.26
CA HIS A 244 -26.24 -6.66 -6.48
C HIS A 244 -25.03 -6.67 -7.41
N ASP A 245 -24.13 -5.69 -7.29
CA ASP A 245 -22.77 -5.69 -7.90
C ASP A 245 -21.67 -5.48 -6.83
#